data_AF-A0A9X0D1T6-F1
#
_entry.id   AF-A0A9X0D1T6-F1
#
_cell.length_a   1.000
_cell.length_b   1.000
_cell.length_c   1.000
_cell.angle_alpha   90.00
_cell.angle_beta   90.00
_cell.angle_gamma   90.00
#
_symmetry.space_group_name_H-M   'P 1'
#
loop_
_entity.id
_entity.type
_entity.pdbx_description
1 polymer ?
#
loop_
_entity_poly.entity_id
_entity_poly.type
_entity_poly.pdbx_seq_one_letter_code
_entity_poly.pdbx_strand_id
1 'polypeptide(L)'
;MPRGVKIERPPPAESVEASTVVILHPGSTSMWLGRATDHLPQSVPHVIAWRKPPQCTVDLPDQSVLVRDGLDHPDSETQKELALSVIEQAIWSRKTSPGSRKHQTTVSQVSDNNYPLQGLY
;
A
#
# COMPACT_ATOMS: atom_id res chain seq x y z
N MET A 1 18.06 -34.13 47.27
CA MET A 1 17.36 -33.39 46.20
C MET A 1 15.91 -33.87 46.16
N PRO A 2 14.91 -33.08 46.59
CA PRO A 2 13.52 -33.51 46.46
C PRO A 2 13.13 -33.50 44.97
N ARG A 3 12.48 -34.58 44.52
CA ARG A 3 12.03 -34.74 43.13
C ARG A 3 10.92 -33.74 42.84
N GLY A 4 11.07 -32.97 41.77
CA GLY A 4 10.06 -32.00 41.33
C GLY A 4 8.71 -32.68 41.07
N VAL A 5 7.68 -32.19 41.74
CA VAL A 5 6.29 -32.59 41.48
C VAL A 5 5.94 -32.10 40.08
N LYS A 6 5.63 -33.03 39.19
CA LYS A 6 5.12 -32.72 37.85
C LYS A 6 3.74 -32.10 38.05
N ILE A 7 3.65 -30.77 37.94
CA ILE A 7 2.36 -30.07 37.94
C ILE A 7 1.65 -30.50 36.66
N GLU A 8 0.70 -31.42 36.78
CA GLU A 8 -0.21 -31.76 35.70
C GLU A 8 -1.10 -30.54 35.45
N ARG A 9 -0.87 -29.86 34.32
CA ARG A 9 -1.82 -28.84 33.85
C ARG A 9 -3.12 -29.55 33.47
N PRO A 10 -4.29 -29.09 33.94
CA PRO A 10 -5.56 -29.59 33.42
C PRO A 10 -5.61 -29.37 31.90
N PRO A 11 -6.22 -30.28 31.13
CA PRO A 11 -6.39 -30.09 29.70
C PRO A 11 -7.14 -28.77 29.45
N PRO A 12 -6.76 -27.99 28.44
CA PRO A 12 -7.48 -26.76 28.11
C PRO A 12 -8.96 -27.07 27.87
N ALA A 13 -9.84 -26.31 28.53
CA ALA A 13 -11.26 -26.62 28.69
C ALA A 13 -12.13 -26.35 27.46
N GLU A 14 -11.57 -25.89 26.33
CA GLU A 14 -12.35 -25.52 25.15
C GLU A 14 -11.75 -26.14 23.88
N SER A 15 -12.57 -26.88 23.12
CA SER A 15 -12.24 -27.32 21.77
C SER A 15 -12.26 -26.12 20.83
N VAL A 16 -11.11 -25.78 20.25
CA VAL A 16 -11.01 -24.69 19.27
C VAL A 16 -11.41 -25.23 17.90
N GLU A 17 -12.59 -24.83 17.42
CA GLU A 17 -13.04 -25.12 16.06
C GLU A 17 -12.62 -23.99 15.11
N ALA A 18 -12.10 -24.32 13.93
CA ALA A 18 -11.67 -23.31 12.95
C ALA A 18 -12.81 -22.39 12.47
N SER A 19 -14.06 -22.81 12.63
CA SER A 19 -15.27 -22.03 12.35
C SER A 19 -15.47 -20.84 13.31
N THR A 20 -14.89 -20.89 14.51
CA THR A 20 -14.99 -19.84 15.53
C THR A 20 -13.73 -18.98 15.64
N VAL A 21 -12.67 -19.35 14.91
CA VAL A 21 -11.42 -18.59 14.84
C VAL A 21 -11.52 -17.50 13.77
N VAL A 22 -11.37 -16.24 14.19
CA VAL A 22 -11.28 -15.07 13.30
C VAL A 22 -9.81 -14.73 13.04
N ILE A 23 -9.44 -14.62 11.78
CA ILE A 23 -8.15 -14.17 11.30
C ILE A 23 -8.23 -12.68 10.98
N LEU A 24 -7.37 -11.90 11.62
CA LEU A 24 -7.19 -10.47 11.37
C LEU A 24 -5.80 -10.24 10.75
N HIS A 25 -5.76 -9.73 9.52
CA HIS A 25 -4.51 -9.41 8.82
C HIS A 25 -4.48 -7.91 8.47
N PRO A 26 -3.88 -7.06 9.33
CA PRO A 26 -3.81 -5.63 9.09
C PRO A 26 -2.84 -5.28 7.95
N GLY A 27 -3.13 -4.21 7.23
CA GLY A 27 -2.24 -3.63 6.21
C GLY A 27 -2.31 -2.10 6.25
N SER A 28 -1.39 -1.41 5.56
CA SER A 28 -1.31 0.06 5.59
C SER A 28 -2.53 0.75 4.95
N THR A 29 -3.17 0.10 3.98
CA THR A 29 -4.33 0.65 3.24
C THR A 29 -5.57 -0.23 3.33
N SER A 30 -5.36 -1.54 3.43
CA SER A 30 -6.44 -2.53 3.48
C SER A 30 -6.24 -3.46 4.67
N MET A 31 -7.33 -3.81 5.34
CA MET A 31 -7.36 -4.83 6.39
C MET A 31 -8.12 -6.03 5.85
N TRP A 32 -7.56 -7.22 6.02
CA TRP A 32 -8.24 -8.47 5.65
C TRP A 32 -8.77 -9.15 6.91
N LEU A 33 -10.03 -9.57 6.85
CA LEU A 33 -10.75 -10.19 7.96
C LEU A 33 -11.54 -11.39 7.44
N GLY A 34 -11.49 -12.50 8.16
CA GLY A 34 -12.31 -13.68 7.85
C GLY A 34 -12.17 -14.73 8.92
N ARG A 35 -12.97 -15.78 8.88
CA ARG A 35 -12.77 -16.97 9.70
C ARG A 35 -11.67 -17.83 9.13
N ALA A 36 -11.08 -18.69 9.95
CA ALA A 36 -10.06 -19.64 9.49
C ALA A 36 -10.59 -20.69 8.49
N THR A 37 -11.91 -20.78 8.34
CA THR A 37 -12.59 -21.66 7.38
C THR A 37 -13.03 -20.94 6.10
N ASP A 38 -12.93 -19.60 6.05
CA ASP A 38 -13.37 -18.86 4.87
C ASP A 38 -12.37 -19.08 3.72
N HIS A 39 -12.89 -19.33 2.51
CA HIS A 39 -12.06 -19.54 1.32
C HIS A 39 -11.33 -18.26 0.90
N LEU A 40 -11.97 -17.10 1.09
CA LEU A 40 -11.38 -15.79 0.80
C LEU A 40 -11.72 -14.84 1.96
N PRO A 41 -10.75 -14.12 2.53
CA PRO A 41 -11.02 -13.10 3.53
C PRO A 41 -11.69 -11.89 2.87
N GLN A 42 -12.47 -11.16 3.65
CA GLN A 42 -13.01 -9.86 3.25
C GLN A 42 -11.92 -8.80 3.35
N SER A 43 -11.73 -8.03 2.28
CA SER A 43 -10.85 -6.85 2.28
C SER A 43 -11.66 -5.59 2.55
N VAL A 44 -11.28 -4.84 3.57
CA VAL A 44 -11.89 -3.54 3.92
C VAL A 44 -10.84 -2.43 3.91
N PRO A 45 -11.19 -1.18 3.55
CA PRO A 45 -10.30 -0.04 3.73
C PRO A 45 -9.91 0.08 5.21
N HIS A 46 -8.61 0.11 5.50
CA HIS A 46 -8.09 0.21 6.86
C HIS A 46 -7.99 1.69 7.26
N VAL A 47 -9.14 2.34 7.34
CA VAL A 47 -9.27 3.78 7.62
C VAL A 47 -10.54 4.04 8.40
N ILE A 48 -10.56 5.13 9.15
CA ILE A 48 -11.74 5.60 9.87
C ILE A 48 -11.90 7.10 9.69
N ALA A 49 -13.12 7.53 9.35
CA ALA A 49 -13.50 8.93 9.33
C ALA A 49 -14.19 9.29 10.64
N TRP A 50 -13.67 10.31 11.34
CA TRP A 50 -14.25 10.80 12.59
C TRP A 50 -14.99 12.12 12.36
N ARG A 51 -16.18 12.26 12.95
CA ARG A 51 -16.89 13.53 12.96
C ARG A 51 -16.19 14.51 13.91
N LYS A 52 -15.74 15.66 13.40
CA LYS A 52 -15.18 16.74 14.22
C LYS A 52 -16.29 17.37 15.09
N PRO A 53 -16.15 17.40 16.43
CA PRO A 53 -17.11 18.09 17.30
C PRO A 53 -17.16 19.59 17.00
N PRO A 54 -18.33 20.26 17.04
CA PRO A 54 -18.47 21.68 16.70
C PRO A 54 -17.53 22.62 17.48
N GLN A 55 -17.23 22.29 18.73
CA GLN A 55 -16.39 23.05 19.64
C GLN A 55 -14.89 22.68 19.58
N CYS A 56 -14.51 21.72 18.73
CA CYS A 56 -13.12 21.31 18.60
C CYS A 56 -12.35 22.31 17.72
N THR A 57 -11.41 23.03 18.32
CA THR A 57 -10.54 23.98 17.61
C THR A 57 -9.28 23.34 17.05
N VAL A 58 -9.02 22.06 17.35
CA VAL A 58 -7.86 21.33 16.82
C VAL A 58 -8.03 21.13 15.32
N ASP A 59 -6.99 21.43 14.56
CA ASP A 59 -6.96 21.18 13.13
C ASP A 59 -7.08 19.67 12.84
N LEU A 60 -7.62 19.35 11.66
CA LEU A 60 -7.64 17.95 11.25
C LEU A 60 -6.20 17.45 11.08
N PRO A 61 -5.88 16.24 11.53
CA PRO A 61 -4.57 15.67 11.28
C PRO A 61 -4.32 15.57 9.77
N ASP A 62 -3.04 15.55 9.37
CA ASP A 62 -2.69 15.30 7.99
C ASP A 62 -3.27 13.95 7.54
N GLN A 63 -4.05 14.00 6.46
CA GLN A 63 -4.69 12.84 5.85
C GLN A 63 -3.96 12.42 4.58
N SER A 64 -2.72 12.88 4.39
CA SER A 64 -1.91 12.50 3.25
C SER A 64 -1.58 11.00 3.28
N VAL A 65 -2.08 10.28 2.28
CA VAL A 65 -1.82 8.84 2.12
C VAL A 65 -0.63 8.60 1.20
N LEU A 66 -0.45 9.48 0.20
CA LEU A 66 0.57 9.36 -0.84
C LEU A 66 1.76 10.29 -0.64
N VAL A 67 1.59 11.37 0.14
CA VAL A 67 2.67 12.29 0.48
C VAL A 67 3.47 11.68 1.63
N ARG A 68 4.79 11.88 1.59
CA ARG A 68 5.72 11.42 2.63
C ARG A 68 6.75 12.51 2.88
N ASP A 69 7.30 12.49 4.07
CA ASP A 69 8.40 13.38 4.42
C ASP A 69 9.58 13.19 3.44
N GLY A 70 10.20 14.31 3.09
CA GLY A 70 11.36 14.34 2.18
C GLY A 70 11.03 14.40 0.69
N LEU A 71 9.75 14.44 0.29
CA LEU A 71 9.40 14.66 -1.12
C LEU A 71 9.91 16.00 -1.66
N ASP A 72 9.88 17.06 -0.85
CA ASP A 72 10.27 18.43 -1.26
C ASP A 72 11.72 18.82 -0.88
N HIS A 73 12.62 17.84 -0.77
CA HIS A 73 14.05 18.12 -0.57
C HIS A 73 14.63 18.85 -1.79
N PRO A 74 15.58 19.81 -1.64
CA PRO A 74 16.18 20.52 -2.77
C PRO A 74 16.76 19.60 -3.86
N ASP A 75 17.21 18.41 -3.49
CA ASP A 75 17.77 17.42 -4.42
C ASP A 75 16.73 16.46 -5.02
N SER A 76 15.46 16.52 -4.60
CA SER A 76 14.41 15.56 -4.99
C SER A 76 14.20 15.51 -6.50
N GLU A 77 14.17 16.67 -7.16
CA GLU A 77 13.97 16.74 -8.62
C GLU A 77 15.15 16.10 -9.37
N THR A 78 16.38 16.43 -8.98
CA THR A 78 17.60 15.82 -9.54
C THR A 78 17.61 14.31 -9.34
N GLN A 79 17.26 13.83 -8.13
CA GLN A 79 17.20 12.41 -7.84
C GLN A 79 16.11 11.70 -8.67
N LYS A 80 14.95 12.34 -8.84
CA LYS A 80 13.85 11.83 -9.66
C LYS A 80 14.26 11.70 -11.12
N GLU A 81 14.87 12.74 -11.70
CA GLU A 81 15.35 12.72 -13.10
C GLU A 81 16.39 11.63 -13.32
N LEU A 82 17.36 11.51 -12.39
CA LEU A 82 18.39 10.46 -12.47
C LEU A 82 17.75 9.06 -12.41
N ALA A 83 16.85 8.82 -11.46
CA ALA A 83 16.17 7.54 -11.32
C ALA A 83 15.33 7.19 -12.56
N LEU A 84 14.61 8.17 -13.13
CA LEU A 84 13.85 8.00 -14.37
C LEU A 84 14.77 7.62 -15.53
N SER A 85 15.93 8.26 -15.67
CA SER A 85 16.90 7.93 -16.73
C SER A 85 17.40 6.47 -16.64
N VAL A 86 17.66 5.98 -15.42
CA VAL A 86 18.06 4.58 -15.17
C VAL A 86 16.94 3.62 -15.52
N ILE A 87 15.69 3.94 -15.16
CA ILE A 87 14.51 3.15 -15.49
C ILE A 87 14.31 3.09 -17.01
N GLU A 88 14.43 4.22 -17.72
CA GLU A 88 14.31 4.27 -19.17
C GLU A 88 15.38 3.42 -19.86
N GLN A 89 16.63 3.50 -19.40
CA GLN A 89 17.70 2.64 -19.90
C GLN A 89 17.40 1.16 -19.65
N ALA A 90 16.88 0.80 -18.47
CA ALA A 90 16.51 -0.57 -18.14
C ALA A 90 15.37 -1.08 -19.04
N ILE A 91 14.35 -0.27 -19.30
CA ILE A 91 13.25 -0.58 -20.23
C ILE A 91 13.80 -0.78 -21.65
N TRP A 92 14.64 0.13 -22.12
CA TRP A 92 15.19 0.09 -23.48
C TRP A 92 16.11 -1.10 -23.73
N SER A 93 16.84 -1.54 -22.70
CA SER A 93 17.73 -2.71 -22.76
C SER A 93 16.96 -4.02 -22.99
N ARG A 94 15.68 -4.07 -22.62
CA ARG A 94 14.84 -5.26 -22.75
C ARG A 94 14.07 -5.23 -24.07
N LYS A 95 14.30 -6.25 -24.89
CA LYS A 95 13.51 -6.49 -26.10
C LYS A 95 12.11 -6.97 -25.71
N THR A 96 11.13 -6.61 -26.54
CA THR A 96 9.79 -7.17 -26.49
C THR A 96 9.80 -8.65 -26.90
N SER A 97 8.72 -9.38 -26.66
CA SER A 97 8.63 -10.82 -27.00
C SER A 97 8.98 -11.13 -28.47
N PRO A 98 8.61 -10.30 -29.48
CA PRO A 98 9.05 -10.47 -30.86
C PRO A 98 10.54 -10.17 -31.12
N GLY A 99 11.30 -9.72 -30.12
CA GLY A 99 12.73 -9.41 -30.24
C GLY A 99 13.05 -7.97 -30.68
N SER A 100 12.05 -7.14 -30.93
CA SER A 100 12.23 -5.72 -31.26
C SER A 100 12.31 -4.85 -29.99
N ARG A 101 12.88 -3.65 -30.10
CA ARG A 101 12.86 -2.67 -29.01
C ARG A 101 11.48 -2.03 -28.88
N LYS A 102 11.10 -1.66 -27.66
CA LYS A 102 9.83 -0.97 -27.39
C LYS A 102 9.85 0.43 -28.02
N HIS A 103 8.82 0.79 -28.78
CA HIS A 103 8.65 2.16 -29.25
C HIS A 103 8.23 3.07 -28.09
N GLN A 104 8.94 4.17 -27.86
CA GLN A 104 8.63 5.13 -26.81
C GLN A 104 7.65 6.18 -27.34
N THR A 105 6.61 6.47 -26.56
CA THR A 105 5.70 7.61 -26.81
C THR A 105 6.19 8.77 -25.95
N THR A 106 6.26 9.98 -26.49
CA THR A 106 6.72 11.13 -25.72
C THR A 106 5.60 11.69 -24.85
N VAL A 107 5.98 12.35 -23.75
CA VAL A 107 5.01 13.03 -22.87
C VAL A 107 4.22 14.09 -23.65
N SER A 108 4.89 14.84 -24.52
CA SER A 108 4.27 15.87 -25.37
C SER A 108 3.18 15.31 -26.27
N GLN A 109 3.43 14.18 -26.95
CA GLN A 109 2.43 13.53 -27.80
C GLN A 109 1.15 13.16 -27.03
N VAL A 110 1.29 12.75 -25.76
CA VAL A 110 0.16 12.41 -24.90
C VAL A 110 -0.53 13.67 -24.36
N SER A 111 0.24 14.70 -23.97
CA SER A 111 -0.32 15.95 -23.45
C SER A 111 -1.14 16.69 -24.52
N ASP A 112 -0.66 16.70 -25.76
CA ASP A 112 -1.36 17.35 -26.88
C ASP A 112 -2.73 16.69 -27.15
N ASN A 113 -2.84 15.38 -26.92
CA ASN A 113 -4.10 14.66 -27.03
C ASN A 113 -5.04 14.92 -25.84
N ASN A 114 -4.49 14.91 -24.62
CA ASN A 114 -5.27 15.08 -23.39
C ASN A 114 -5.72 16.53 -23.15
N TYR A 115 -4.94 17.52 -23.60
CA TYR A 115 -5.17 18.95 -23.37
C TYR A 115 -5.02 19.77 -24.66
N PRO A 116 -5.88 19.55 -25.67
CA PRO A 116 -5.73 20.11 -27.01
C PRO A 116 -5.84 21.65 -27.10
N LEU A 117 -6.15 22.35 -26.00
CA LEU A 117 -6.41 23.80 -25.98
C LEU A 117 -5.31 24.64 -25.30
N GLN A 118 -4.19 24.04 -24.86
CA GLN A 118 -3.10 24.80 -24.22
C GLN A 118 -2.12 25.46 -25.21
N GLY A 119 -2.30 25.30 -26.53
CA GLY A 119 -1.47 25.92 -27.57
C GLY A 119 -2.00 27.25 -28.14
N LEU A 120 -2.98 27.88 -27.49
CA LEU A 120 -3.65 29.10 -27.98
C LEU A 120 -3.37 30.38 -27.15
N TYR A 121 -2.38 30.36 -26.25
CA TYR A 121 -1.89 31.55 -25.55
C TYR A 121 -0.36 31.56 -25.48
#